data_AF-A0A511H656-F1
#
_entry.id   AF-A0A511H656-F1
#
_cell.length_a   1.000
_cell.length_b   1.000
_cell.length_c   1.000
_cell.angle_alpha   90.00
_cell.angle_beta   90.00
_cell.angle_gamma   90.00
#
_symmetry.space_group_name_H-M   'P 1'
#
loop_
_entity.id
_entity.type
_entity.pdbx_description
1 polymer ?
#
loop_
_entity_poly.entity_id
_entity_poly.type
_entity_poly.pdbx_seq_one_letter_code
_entity_poly.pdbx_strand_id
1 'polypeptide(L)'
;MDTMALAEVMNADSDMRQCIEDCLACHRICMETLTYCLGMGGKYAEARHLRLLMDCAEICQTSANFMLRGSELHSRTCFACSEVCGRCAESCAQMGEDVVMKACADMCTQCSDSCWRMGGGVMPRTPNPEAAQRAADLPA
;
A
#
# COMPACT_ATOMS: atom_id res chain seq x y z
N MET A 1 -33.33 -16.48 1.39
CA MET A 1 -32.03 -15.80 1.54
C MET A 1 -30.98 -16.88 1.49
N ASP A 2 -30.29 -17.00 0.35
CA ASP A 2 -29.40 -18.11 0.02
C ASP A 2 -28.14 -18.14 0.91
N THR A 3 -27.81 -19.33 1.41
CA THR A 3 -26.64 -19.59 2.26
C THR A 3 -25.31 -19.23 1.60
N MET A 4 -25.23 -19.25 0.26
CA MET A 4 -24.03 -18.86 -0.50
C MET A 4 -23.74 -17.35 -0.40
N ALA A 5 -24.78 -16.51 -0.45
CA ALA A 5 -24.61 -15.05 -0.35
C ALA A 5 -24.11 -14.63 1.05
N LEU A 6 -24.51 -15.35 2.11
CA LEU A 6 -23.99 -15.12 3.46
C LEU A 6 -22.51 -15.48 3.58
N ALA A 7 -22.06 -16.57 2.94
CA ALA A 7 -20.65 -16.97 2.94
C ALA A 7 -19.76 -15.97 2.18
N GLU A 8 -20.22 -15.44 1.06
CA GLU A 8 -19.50 -14.41 0.29
C GLU A 8 -19.35 -13.10 1.07
N VAL A 9 -20.42 -12.66 1.76
CA VAL A 9 -20.39 -11.47 2.61
C VAL A 9 -19.46 -11.66 3.82
N MET A 10 -19.49 -12.83 4.46
CA MET A 10 -18.59 -13.15 5.57
C MET A 10 -17.12 -13.24 5.14
N ASN A 11 -16.85 -13.78 3.94
CA ASN A 11 -15.49 -13.90 3.42
C ASN A 11 -14.92 -12.54 2.99
N ALA A 12 -15.75 -11.67 2.40
CA ALA A 12 -15.37 -10.28 2.11
C ALA A 12 -15.08 -9.49 3.39
N ASP A 13 -15.82 -9.74 4.47
CA ASP A 13 -15.60 -9.15 5.79
C ASP A 13 -14.30 -9.65 6.44
N SER A 14 -13.93 -10.93 6.27
CA SER A 14 -12.63 -11.44 6.75
C SER A 14 -11.43 -10.94 5.94
N ASP A 15 -11.53 -10.91 4.60
CA ASP A 15 -10.44 -10.43 3.74
C ASP A 15 -10.19 -8.93 3.93
N MET A 16 -11.27 -8.14 4.09
CA MET A 16 -11.15 -6.71 4.36
C MET A 16 -10.51 -6.45 5.73
N ARG A 17 -10.92 -7.18 6.78
CA ARG A 17 -10.28 -7.07 8.11
C ARG A 17 -8.80 -7.40 8.05
N GLN A 18 -8.42 -8.49 7.37
CA GLN A 18 -7.02 -8.85 7.22
C GLN A 18 -6.24 -7.76 6.47
N CYS A 19 -6.80 -7.19 5.40
CA CYS A 19 -6.14 -6.12 4.66
C CYS A 19 -5.98 -4.84 5.51
N ILE A 20 -6.95 -4.52 6.38
CA ILE A 20 -6.83 -3.41 7.33
C ILE A 20 -5.66 -3.67 8.30
N GLU A 21 -5.57 -4.86 8.87
CA GLU A 21 -4.51 -5.24 9.79
C GLU A 21 -3.13 -5.19 9.12
N ASP A 22 -3.02 -5.74 7.91
CA ASP A 22 -1.79 -5.71 7.11
C ASP A 22 -1.37 -4.26 6.79
N CYS A 23 -2.31 -3.39 6.42
CA CYS A 23 -2.04 -1.97 6.18
C CYS A 23 -1.53 -1.27 7.45
N LEU A 24 -2.18 -1.47 8.60
CA LEU A 24 -1.76 -0.82 9.85
C LEU A 24 -0.40 -1.34 10.34
N ALA A 25 -0.14 -2.64 10.17
CA ALA A 25 1.16 -3.24 10.46
C ALA A 25 2.25 -2.69 9.53
N CYS A 26 1.96 -2.58 8.23
CA CYS A 26 2.87 -2.02 7.23
C CYS A 26 3.17 -0.54 7.47
N HIS A 27 2.15 0.26 7.82
CA HIS A 27 2.33 1.65 8.22
C HIS A 27 3.34 1.78 9.37
N ARG A 28 3.10 1.02 10.44
CA ARG A 28 3.94 1.05 11.64
C ARG A 28 5.40 0.67 11.33
N ILE A 29 5.62 -0.47 10.65
CA ILE A 29 6.99 -0.92 10.37
C ILE A 29 7.72 0.02 9.41
N CYS A 30 7.05 0.63 8.42
CA CYS A 30 7.67 1.62 7.55
C CYS A 30 8.13 2.87 8.32
N MET A 31 7.35 3.34 9.29
CA MET A 31 7.73 4.47 10.16
C MET A 31 8.90 4.12 11.11
N GLU A 32 8.89 2.93 11.70
CA GLU A 32 9.98 2.42 12.53
C GLU A 32 11.28 2.27 11.69
N THR A 33 11.15 1.71 10.49
CA THR A 33 12.24 1.49 9.53
C THR A 33 12.81 2.82 9.04
N LEU A 34 11.98 3.82 8.78
CA LEU A 34 12.42 5.18 8.45
C LEU A 34 13.32 5.77 9.55
N THR A 35 12.91 5.66 10.80
CA THR A 35 13.68 6.14 11.95
C THR A 35 15.01 5.40 12.08
N TYR A 36 14.98 4.07 11.89
CA TYR A 36 16.19 3.24 11.86
C TYR A 36 17.16 3.67 10.75
N CYS A 37 16.67 3.83 9.52
CA CYS A 37 17.46 4.23 8.36
C CYS A 37 18.13 5.60 8.54
N LEU A 38 17.42 6.56 9.14
CA LEU A 38 17.97 7.87 9.49
C LEU A 38 19.12 7.77 10.50
N GLY A 39 19.02 6.86 11.48
CA GLY A 39 20.09 6.60 12.46
C GLY A 39 21.31 5.92 11.85
N MET A 40 21.11 5.03 10.86
CA MET A 40 22.19 4.31 10.17
C MET A 40 22.96 5.18 9.17
N GLY A 41 22.28 6.10 8.48
CA GLY A 41 22.91 6.95 7.47
C GLY A 41 23.41 6.19 6.23
N GLY A 42 24.25 6.84 5.42
CA GLY A 42 24.84 6.23 4.22
C GLY A 42 23.78 5.72 3.23
N LYS A 43 23.93 4.47 2.77
CA LYS A 43 22.98 3.84 1.84
C LYS A 43 21.55 3.76 2.38
N TYR A 44 21.37 3.67 3.71
CA TYR A 44 20.06 3.61 4.35
C TYR A 44 19.35 4.96 4.32
N ALA A 45 20.09 6.07 4.26
CA ALA A 45 19.52 7.42 4.24
C ALA A 45 19.43 8.01 2.83
N GLU A 46 19.53 7.19 1.78
CA GLU A 46 19.32 7.65 0.41
C GLU A 46 17.91 8.22 0.24
N ALA A 47 17.81 9.45 -0.25
CA ALA A 47 16.54 10.19 -0.30
C ALA A 47 15.41 9.43 -1.03
N ARG A 48 15.74 8.62 -2.04
CA ARG A 48 14.73 7.79 -2.75
C ARG A 48 14.13 6.71 -1.86
N HIS A 49 14.95 6.07 -1.02
CA HIS A 49 14.52 5.00 -0.13
C HIS A 49 13.67 5.56 1.02
N LEU A 50 14.14 6.67 1.63
CA LEU A 50 13.39 7.33 2.69
C LEU A 50 12.01 7.83 2.22
N ARG A 51 11.94 8.39 1.00
CA ARG A 51 10.66 8.78 0.40
C ARG A 51 9.72 7.60 0.23
N LEU A 52 10.20 6.46 -0.27
CA LEU A 52 9.38 5.26 -0.40
C LEU A 52 8.85 4.76 0.95
N LEU A 53 9.65 4.78 2.01
CA LEU A 53 9.19 4.42 3.36
C LEU A 53 8.08 5.36 3.85
N MET A 54 8.23 6.67 3.65
CA MET A 54 7.21 7.67 4.01
C MET A 54 5.93 7.49 3.19
N ASP A 55 6.05 7.37 1.87
CA ASP A 55 4.92 7.18 0.96
C ASP A 55 4.16 5.89 1.30
N CYS A 56 4.89 4.80 1.58
CA CYS A 56 4.33 3.51 1.98
C CYS A 56 3.57 3.62 3.30
N ALA A 57 4.16 4.29 4.30
CA ALA A 57 3.48 4.51 5.57
C ALA A 57 2.16 5.27 5.40
N GLU A 58 2.15 6.37 4.65
CA GLU A 58 0.98 7.22 4.47
C GLU A 58 -0.14 6.55 3.66
N ILE A 59 0.21 5.84 2.57
CA ILE A 59 -0.80 5.17 1.74
C ILE A 59 -1.39 3.95 2.46
N CYS A 60 -0.61 3.24 3.26
CA CYS A 60 -1.10 2.15 4.10
C CYS A 60 -2.13 2.67 5.11
N GLN A 61 -1.78 3.73 5.86
CA GLN A 61 -2.71 4.35 6.82
C GLN A 61 -3.98 4.86 6.13
N THR A 62 -3.83 5.48 4.96
CA THR A 62 -4.96 5.93 4.14
C THR A 62 -5.86 4.77 3.76
N SER A 63 -5.30 3.69 3.20
CA SER A 63 -6.07 2.53 2.73
C SER A 63 -6.81 1.83 3.87
N ALA A 64 -6.14 1.62 5.02
CA ALA A 64 -6.77 1.13 6.24
C ALA A 64 -7.98 1.99 6.64
N ASN A 65 -7.80 3.31 6.68
CA ASN A 65 -8.87 4.22 7.06
C ASN A 65 -10.05 4.17 6.08
N PHE A 66 -9.82 3.99 4.78
CA PHE A 66 -10.89 3.89 3.77
C PHE A 66 -11.70 2.62 3.94
N MET A 67 -11.03 1.50 4.20
CA MET A 67 -11.70 0.22 4.50
C MET A 67 -12.46 0.27 5.83
N LEU A 68 -11.86 0.80 6.91
CA LEU A 68 -12.47 0.89 8.25
C LEU A 68 -13.82 1.60 8.27
N ARG A 69 -13.99 2.61 7.42
CA ARG A 69 -15.24 3.38 7.31
C ARG A 69 -16.16 2.90 6.18
N GLY A 70 -15.86 1.74 5.58
CA GLY A 70 -16.65 1.15 4.51
C GLY A 70 -16.75 2.03 3.26
N SER A 71 -15.72 2.81 2.94
CA SER A 71 -15.77 3.74 1.81
C SER A 71 -15.77 2.98 0.48
N GLU A 72 -16.72 3.26 -0.42
CA GLU A 72 -16.74 2.70 -1.78
C GLU A 72 -15.49 3.01 -2.63
N LEU A 73 -14.65 3.97 -2.18
CA LEU A 73 -13.39 4.33 -2.82
C LEU A 73 -12.20 3.48 -2.33
N HIS A 74 -12.40 2.53 -1.41
CA HIS A 74 -11.31 1.74 -0.83
C HIS A 74 -10.50 1.00 -1.91
N SER A 75 -11.14 0.53 -2.98
CA SER A 75 -10.45 -0.18 -4.07
C SER A 75 -9.37 0.68 -4.75
N ARG A 76 -9.61 1.99 -4.89
CA ARG A 76 -8.62 2.93 -5.48
C ARG A 76 -7.43 3.14 -4.56
N THR A 77 -7.67 3.30 -3.26
CA THR A 77 -6.60 3.46 -2.29
C THR A 77 -5.80 2.18 -2.12
N CYS A 78 -6.47 1.02 -2.07
CA CYS A 78 -5.80 -0.28 -1.97
C CYS A 78 -4.96 -0.57 -3.24
N PHE A 79 -5.43 -0.22 -4.43
CA PHE A 79 -4.61 -0.35 -5.64
C PHE A 79 -3.31 0.48 -5.55
N ALA A 80 -3.42 1.77 -5.18
CA ALA A 80 -2.25 2.62 -5.00
C ALA A 80 -1.33 2.10 -3.88
N CYS A 81 -1.91 1.59 -2.80
CA CYS A 81 -1.16 0.97 -1.70
C CYS A 81 -0.38 -0.25 -2.17
N SER A 82 -0.98 -1.14 -2.96
CA SER A 82 -0.29 -2.31 -3.50
C SER A 82 0.93 -1.91 -4.33
N GLU A 83 0.78 -0.91 -5.22
CA GLU A 83 1.90 -0.44 -6.04
C GLU A 83 3.04 0.15 -5.19
N VAL A 84 2.72 0.98 -4.20
CA VAL A 84 3.73 1.58 -3.32
C VAL A 84 4.38 0.54 -2.42
N CYS A 85 3.60 -0.37 -1.83
CA CYS A 85 4.10 -1.45 -0.98
C CYS A 85 5.06 -2.36 -1.75
N GLY A 86 4.74 -2.74 -3.00
CA GLY A 86 5.64 -3.52 -3.85
C GLY A 86 7.00 -2.82 -4.08
N ARG A 87 6.97 -1.53 -4.43
CA ARG A 87 8.20 -0.72 -4.61
C ARG A 87 8.99 -0.57 -3.31
N CYS A 88 8.30 -0.40 -2.18
CA CYS A 88 8.92 -0.31 -0.87
C CYS A 88 9.59 -1.63 -0.48
N ALA A 89 8.93 -2.76 -0.70
CA ALA A 89 9.47 -4.09 -0.46
C ALA A 89 10.76 -4.34 -1.24
N GLU A 90 10.77 -4.04 -2.54
CA GLU A 90 11.97 -4.14 -3.39
C GLU A 90 13.11 -3.26 -2.89
N SER A 91 12.80 -2.01 -2.51
CA SER A 91 13.81 -1.09 -1.99
C SER A 91 14.41 -1.55 -0.67
N CYS A 92 13.61 -2.14 0.23
CA CYS A 92 14.08 -2.71 1.49
C CYS A 92 14.91 -3.98 1.25
N ALA A 93 14.49 -4.85 0.34
CA ALA A 93 15.21 -6.09 0.01
C ALA A 93 16.64 -5.83 -0.54
N GLN A 94 16.84 -4.71 -1.25
CA GLN A 94 18.17 -4.30 -1.75
C GLN A 94 19.18 -3.97 -0.64
N MET A 95 18.75 -3.83 0.62
CA MET A 95 19.65 -3.51 1.72
C MET A 95 20.44 -4.72 2.25
N GLY A 96 20.12 -5.94 1.78
CA GLY A 96 20.84 -7.19 2.08
C GLY A 96 20.32 -7.89 3.33
N GLU A 97 21.23 -8.47 4.12
CA GLU A 97 20.92 -9.30 5.31
C GLU A 97 20.52 -8.49 6.56
N ASP A 98 20.16 -7.21 6.39
CA ASP A 98 19.71 -6.37 7.49
C ASP A 98 18.33 -6.82 7.97
N VAL A 99 18.24 -7.25 9.23
CA VAL A 99 17.02 -7.84 9.79
C VAL A 99 15.85 -6.86 9.85
N VAL A 100 16.11 -5.56 10.04
CA VAL A 100 15.07 -4.53 10.06
C VAL A 100 14.54 -4.33 8.64
N MET A 101 15.44 -4.26 7.65
CA MET A 101 15.04 -4.10 6.25
C MET A 101 14.28 -5.31 5.73
N LYS A 102 14.71 -6.52 6.10
CA LYS A 102 14.02 -7.76 5.75
C LYS A 102 12.61 -7.79 6.31
N ALA A 103 12.44 -7.46 7.60
CA ALA A 103 11.13 -7.41 8.22
C ALA A 103 10.20 -6.39 7.54
N CYS A 104 10.73 -5.22 7.16
CA CYS A 104 9.98 -4.22 6.40
C CYS A 104 9.59 -4.75 5.00
N ALA A 105 10.51 -5.40 4.29
CA ALA A 105 10.26 -5.98 2.97
C ALA A 105 9.17 -7.06 3.00
N ASP A 106 9.24 -7.97 3.99
CA ASP A 106 8.27 -9.05 4.15
C ASP A 106 6.86 -8.50 4.44
N MET A 107 6.75 -7.53 5.35
CA MET A 107 5.47 -6.88 5.65
C MET A 107 4.93 -6.07 4.47
N CYS A 108 5.78 -5.33 3.76
CA CYS A 108 5.37 -4.61 2.56
C CYS A 108 4.86 -5.58 1.48
N THR A 109 5.49 -6.75 1.31
CA THR A 109 5.04 -7.79 0.37
C THR A 109 3.65 -8.31 0.75
N GLN A 110 3.47 -8.70 2.02
CA GLN A 110 2.17 -9.16 2.52
C GLN A 110 1.08 -8.09 2.36
N CYS A 111 1.37 -6.83 2.71
CA CYS A 111 0.42 -5.74 2.54
C CYS A 111 0.10 -5.49 1.07
N SER A 112 1.09 -5.60 0.18
CA SER A 112 0.88 -5.45 -1.26
C SER A 112 -0.12 -6.48 -1.79
N ASP A 113 0.01 -7.74 -1.40
CA ASP A 113 -0.85 -8.84 -1.86
C ASP A 113 -2.28 -8.70 -1.35
N SER A 114 -2.46 -8.31 -0.08
CA SER A 114 -3.79 -8.04 0.48
C SER A 114 -4.45 -6.83 -0.18
N CYS A 115 -3.70 -5.73 -0.38
CA CYS A 115 -4.19 -4.54 -1.07
C CYS A 115 -4.50 -4.79 -2.54
N TRP A 116 -3.76 -5.65 -3.23
CA TRP A 116 -4.04 -6.03 -4.62
C TRP A 116 -5.40 -6.71 -4.75
N ARG A 117 -5.70 -7.64 -3.84
CA ARG A 117 -7.01 -8.32 -3.75
C ARG A 117 -8.15 -7.32 -3.48
N MET A 118 -7.94 -6.40 -2.54
CA MET A 118 -8.93 -5.35 -2.22
C MET A 118 -9.08 -4.29 -3.32
N GLY A 119 -8.04 -4.07 -4.13
CA GLY A 119 -8.05 -3.16 -5.27
C GLY A 119 -8.77 -3.71 -6.49
N GLY A 120 -9.22 -4.96 -6.46
CA GLY A 120 -9.99 -5.59 -7.54
C GLY A 120 -9.16 -6.09 -8.73
N GLY A 121 -7.82 -6.13 -8.61
CA GLY A 121 -6.92 -6.64 -9.65
C GLY A 121 -7.01 -5.91 -11.00
N VAL A 122 -6.06 -5.02 -11.27
CA VAL A 122 -6.02 -4.10 -12.44
C VAL A 122 -7.14 -3.05 -12.40
N MET A 123 -6.80 -1.81 -12.04
CA MET A 123 -7.73 -0.68 -12.20
C MET A 123 -8.11 -0.53 -13.68
N PRO A 124 -9.40 -0.54 -14.05
CA PRO A 124 -9.83 -0.01 -15.33
C PRO A 124 -9.56 1.50 -15.29
N ARG A 125 -8.53 1.96 -16.01
CA ARG A 125 -8.50 3.35 -16.45
C ARG A 125 -9.70 3.49 -17.39
N THR A 126 -10.81 4.03 -16.92
CA THR A 126 -11.61 4.86 -17.81
C THR A 126 -10.87 6.18 -17.91
N PRO A 127 -10.19 6.49 -19.03
CA PRO A 127 -9.60 7.80 -19.20
C PRO A 127 -10.77 8.78 -19.15
N ASN A 128 -10.77 9.72 -18.22
CA ASN A 128 -11.64 10.88 -18.36
C ASN A 128 -11.03 11.72 -19.51
N PRO A 129 -11.68 11.78 -20.69
CA PRO A 129 -11.13 12.51 -21.83
C PRO A 129 -10.98 14.00 -21.51
N GLU A 130 -11.82 14.56 -20.65
CA GLU A 130 -11.72 15.96 -20.22
C GLU A 130 -10.50 16.19 -19.32
N ALA A 131 -10.19 15.26 -18.42
CA ALA A 131 -9.00 15.36 -17.57
C ALA A 131 -7.71 15.19 -18.38
N ALA A 132 -7.71 14.31 -19.38
CA ALA A 132 -6.59 14.12 -20.29
C ALA A 132 -6.33 15.38 -21.15
N GLN A 133 -7.40 16.01 -21.65
CA GLN A 133 -7.29 17.25 -22.42
C GLN A 133 -6.76 18.39 -21.55
N ARG A 134 -7.28 18.57 -20.32
CA ARG A 134 -6.81 19.61 -19.40
C ARG A 134 -5.33 19.47 -19.04
N ALA A 135 -4.82 18.23 -18.92
CA ALA A 135 -3.39 17.99 -18.70
C ALA A 135 -2.55 18.29 -19.94
N ALA A 136 -3.06 18.04 -21.15
CA ALA A 136 -2.40 18.41 -22.40
C ALA A 136 -2.36 19.93 -22.65
N ASP A 137 -3.31 20.67 -22.08
CA ASP A 137 -3.42 22.12 -22.20
C ASP A 137 -2.60 22.90 -21.14
N LEU A 138 -1.90 22.21 -20.22
CA LEU A 138 -1.02 22.88 -19.25
C LEU A 138 0.25 23.39 -19.96
N PRO A 139 0.61 24.70 -19.83
CA PRO A 139 1.88 25.20 -20.34
C PRO A 139 3.06 24.55 -19.59
N ALA A 140 4.13 24.31 -20.34
CA ALA A 140 5.38 23.71 -19.85
C ALA A 140 6.08 24.55 -18.78
#